data_AF-A0A4Y2H0R6-F1
#
_entry.id   AF-A0A4Y2H0R6-F1
#
_cell.length_a   1.000
_cell.length_b   1.000
_cell.length_c   1.000
_cell.angle_alpha   90.00
_cell.angle_beta   90.00
_cell.angle_gamma   90.00
#
_symmetry.space_group_name_H-M   'P 1'
#
loop_
_entity.id
_entity.type
_entity.pdbx_description
1 polymer ?
#
loop_
_entity_poly.entity_id
_entity_poly.type
_entity_poly.pdbx_seq_one_letter_code
_entity_poly.pdbx_strand_id
1 'polypeptide(L)'
;MLKIIYSEFGNTEGSRLHFLRQNQEDLRIELYRGLLDALECRAHNENICTGKLIILPSSFQGSPRHMQQNYQDAMAMVRKFGKPDLFLTFTCNTSWSEILNSMEGVQRPEDRPDIIVRVFNMKLKELLEDICKHGIFGTVLAYIYAIEF
;
A
#
# COMPACT_ATOMS: atom_id res chain seq x y z
N MET A 1 12.62 9.72 -0.24
CA MET A 1 11.58 8.66 -0.28
C MET A 1 10.99 8.61 1.12
N LEU A 2 9.71 8.95 1.26
CA LEU A 2 9.02 8.92 2.55
C LEU A 2 8.46 7.51 2.74
N LYS A 3 8.85 6.76 3.77
CA LYS A 3 8.29 5.44 4.05
C LYS A 3 7.47 5.51 5.31
N ILE A 4 6.15 5.37 5.20
CA ILE A 4 5.23 5.49 6.33
C ILE A 4 4.64 4.12 6.62
N ILE A 5 4.81 3.64 7.86
CA ILE A 5 4.40 2.30 8.26
C ILE A 5 3.31 2.41 9.34
N TYR A 6 2.12 1.90 9.03
CA TYR A 6 1.06 1.51 9.97
C TYR A 6 0.74 0.03 9.71
N SER A 7 0.30 -0.72 10.73
CA SER A 7 -0.11 -2.12 10.55
C SER A 7 -1.44 -2.38 11.26
N GLU A 8 -2.53 -2.46 10.51
CA GLU A 8 -3.78 -3.06 10.91
C GLU A 8 -4.63 -3.46 9.68
N PHE A 9 -4.50 -4.73 9.28
CA PHE A 9 -5.19 -5.31 8.11
C PHE A 9 -6.38 -6.13 8.58
N GLY A 10 -7.61 -5.64 8.40
CA GLY A 10 -8.79 -6.42 8.83
C GLY A 10 -10.13 -5.84 8.39
N ASN A 11 -10.59 -6.26 7.21
CA ASN A 11 -12.00 -6.45 6.79
C ASN A 11 -12.34 -5.91 5.39
N THR A 12 -11.74 -4.82 4.92
CA THR A 12 -12.06 -4.25 3.59
C THR A 12 -11.49 -5.07 2.42
N GLU A 13 -10.41 -5.81 2.67
CA GLU A 13 -9.65 -6.52 1.63
C GLU A 13 -10.31 -7.84 1.20
N GLY A 14 -11.14 -8.45 2.05
CA GLY A 14 -11.88 -9.67 1.72
C GLY A 14 -12.88 -9.48 0.58
N SER A 15 -13.63 -8.38 0.59
CA SER A 15 -14.59 -8.05 -0.48
C SER A 15 -13.91 -7.72 -1.81
N ARG A 16 -12.76 -7.03 -1.76
CA ARG A 16 -11.95 -6.74 -2.96
C ARG A 16 -11.35 -8.00 -3.56
N LEU A 17 -10.84 -8.91 -2.72
CA LEU A 17 -10.32 -10.21 -3.16
C LEU A 17 -11.43 -11.08 -3.78
N HIS A 18 -12.63 -11.07 -3.19
CA HIS A 18 -13.78 -11.78 -3.77
C HIS A 18 -14.15 -11.21 -5.15
N PHE A 19 -14.21 -9.89 -5.29
CA PHE A 19 -14.46 -9.25 -6.58
C PHE A 19 -13.38 -9.60 -7.62
N LEU A 20 -12.10 -9.52 -7.24
CA LEU A 20 -10.99 -9.87 -8.13
C LEU A 20 -11.02 -11.34 -8.54
N ARG A 21 -11.43 -12.25 -7.65
CA ARG A 21 -11.58 -13.68 -7.94
C ARG A 21 -12.66 -13.97 -8.99
N GLN A 22 -13.76 -13.21 -8.96
CA GLN A 22 -14.89 -13.39 -9.87
C GLN A 22 -14.67 -12.72 -11.22
N ASN A 23 -13.98 -11.58 -11.26
CA ASN A 23 -13.76 -10.77 -12.46
C ASN A 23 -12.36 -10.95 -13.05
N GLN A 24 -11.77 -12.14 -12.94
CA GLN A 24 -10.44 -12.39 -13.50
C GLN A 24 -10.43 -12.21 -15.02
N GLU A 25 -11.47 -12.62 -15.75
CA GLU A 25 -11.49 -12.59 -17.23
C GLU A 25 -11.35 -11.18 -17.82
N ASP A 26 -11.91 -10.17 -17.15
CA ASP A 26 -11.82 -8.77 -17.57
C ASP A 26 -10.42 -8.14 -17.33
N LEU A 27 -9.54 -8.79 -16.55
CA LEU A 27 -8.24 -8.25 -16.13
C LEU A 27 -7.11 -8.41 -17.16
N ARG A 28 -7.41 -8.46 -18.46
CA ARG A 28 -6.42 -8.73 -19.53
C ARG A 28 -5.61 -10.01 -19.29
N ILE A 29 -6.28 -11.12 -18.99
CA ILE A 29 -5.65 -12.45 -18.81
C ILE A 29 -4.81 -12.84 -20.03
N GLU A 30 -5.17 -12.39 -21.23
CA GLU A 30 -4.47 -12.73 -22.48
C GLU A 30 -2.96 -12.46 -22.44
N LEU A 31 -2.50 -11.41 -21.74
CA LEU A 31 -1.08 -11.10 -21.60
C LEU A 31 -0.33 -12.15 -20.76
N TYR A 32 -1.05 -12.91 -19.94
CA TYR A 32 -0.49 -13.81 -18.92
C TYR A 32 -0.73 -15.29 -19.21
N ARG A 33 -1.42 -15.62 -20.32
CA ARG A 33 -1.69 -16.99 -20.74
C ARG A 33 -0.41 -17.82 -20.86
N GLY A 34 0.66 -17.25 -21.43
CA GLY A 34 1.95 -17.95 -21.52
C GLY A 34 2.63 -18.20 -20.17
N LEU A 35 2.39 -17.37 -19.16
CA LEU A 35 2.89 -17.59 -17.79
C LEU A 35 2.07 -18.68 -17.07
N LEU A 36 0.75 -18.67 -17.27
CA LEU A 36 -0.17 -19.70 -16.79
C LEU A 36 0.22 -21.07 -17.35
N ASP A 37 0.38 -21.18 -18.67
CA ASP A 37 0.73 -22.42 -19.36
C ASP A 37 2.06 -22.99 -18.83
N ALA A 38 3.09 -22.14 -18.64
CA ALA A 38 4.38 -22.56 -18.11
C ALA A 38 4.32 -23.08 -16.66
N LEU A 39 3.49 -22.46 -15.82
CA LEU A 39 3.28 -22.86 -14.43
C LEU A 39 2.46 -24.15 -14.33
N GLU A 40 1.44 -24.32 -15.17
CA GLU A 40 0.66 -25.56 -15.25
C GLU A 40 1.54 -26.73 -15.72
N CYS A 41 2.39 -26.52 -16.72
CA CYS A 41 3.36 -27.54 -17.13
C CYS A 41 4.32 -27.93 -16.00
N ARG A 42 4.82 -26.96 -15.22
CA ARG A 42 5.69 -27.25 -14.07
C ARG A 42 4.96 -28.01 -12.97
N ALA A 43 3.74 -27.61 -12.63
CA ALA A 43 2.95 -28.28 -11.59
C ALA A 43 2.55 -29.71 -11.99
N HIS A 44 2.27 -29.93 -13.28
CA HIS A 44 2.04 -31.27 -13.83
C HIS A 44 3.28 -32.16 -13.71
N ASN A 45 4.47 -31.62 -13.98
CA ASN A 45 5.74 -32.33 -13.83
C ASN A 45 6.08 -32.65 -12.37
N GLU A 46 5.62 -31.83 -11.42
CA GLU A 46 5.90 -31.99 -9.99
C GLU A 46 4.74 -32.67 -9.20
N ASN A 47 3.67 -33.12 -9.88
CA ASN A 47 2.46 -33.71 -9.28
C ASN A 47 1.80 -32.80 -8.20
N ILE A 48 1.90 -31.48 -8.36
CA ILE A 48 1.34 -30.52 -7.41
C ILE A 48 -0.09 -30.17 -7.83
N CYS A 49 -1.04 -30.40 -6.92
CA CYS A 49 -2.43 -30.00 -7.14
C CYS A 49 -2.53 -28.47 -7.07
N THR A 50 -2.62 -27.82 -8.23
CA THR A 50 -2.59 -26.35 -8.33
C THR A 50 -3.99 -25.81 -8.07
N GLY A 51 -4.15 -24.97 -7.04
CA GLY A 51 -5.39 -24.23 -6.83
C GLY A 51 -5.65 -23.23 -7.96
N LYS A 52 -6.82 -22.57 -7.97
CA LYS A 52 -7.12 -21.52 -8.97
C LYS A 52 -6.10 -20.38 -8.84
N LEU A 53 -5.26 -20.18 -9.87
CA LEU A 53 -4.32 -19.06 -9.90
C LEU A 53 -5.12 -17.76 -10.00
N ILE A 54 -4.93 -16.86 -9.03
CA ILE A 54 -5.54 -15.53 -9.05
C ILE A 54 -4.40 -14.51 -9.18
N ILE A 55 -4.42 -13.80 -10.30
CA ILE A 55 -3.45 -12.77 -10.62
C ILE A 55 -3.96 -11.46 -10.01
N LEU A 56 -3.34 -11.03 -8.91
CA LEU A 56 -3.66 -9.73 -8.29
C LEU A 56 -3.10 -8.57 -9.11
N PRO A 57 -3.91 -7.64 -9.64
CA PRO A 57 -3.43 -6.51 -10.44
C PRO A 57 -2.57 -5.56 -9.58
N SER A 58 -1.78 -4.69 -10.22
CA SER A 58 -0.96 -3.68 -9.51
C SER A 58 -1.80 -2.63 -8.75
N SER A 59 -3.09 -2.52 -9.07
CA SER A 59 -4.07 -1.74 -8.30
C SER A 59 -4.42 -2.36 -6.95
N PHE A 60 -4.07 -3.62 -6.71
CA PHE A 60 -4.20 -4.26 -5.41
C PHE A 60 -3.00 -3.91 -4.54
N GLN A 61 -3.23 -3.06 -3.53
CA GLN A 61 -2.20 -2.60 -2.60
C GLN A 61 -1.58 -3.80 -1.87
N GLY A 62 -0.25 -3.82 -1.74
CA GLY A 62 0.49 -4.93 -1.15
C GLY A 62 0.72 -6.14 -2.07
N SER A 63 0.16 -6.19 -3.28
CA SER A 63 0.52 -7.26 -4.24
C SER A 63 1.98 -7.15 -4.70
N PRO A 64 2.61 -8.27 -5.13
CA PRO A 64 3.95 -8.23 -5.73
C PRO A 64 4.05 -7.24 -6.90
N ARG A 65 3.00 -7.13 -7.72
CA ARG A 65 2.94 -6.18 -8.84
C ARG A 65 2.83 -4.73 -8.37
N HIS A 66 2.04 -4.46 -7.34
CA HIS A 66 1.96 -3.14 -6.74
C HIS A 66 3.33 -2.68 -6.22
N MET A 67 4.03 -3.55 -5.49
CA MET A 67 5.38 -3.27 -5.01
C MET A 67 6.38 -3.04 -6.15
N GLN A 68 6.33 -3.87 -7.20
CA GLN A 68 7.18 -3.71 -8.37
C GLN A 68 6.92 -2.38 -9.11
N GLN A 69 5.65 -1.99 -9.26
CA GLN A 69 5.29 -0.71 -9.87
C GLN A 69 5.79 0.47 -9.03
N ASN A 70 5.57 0.45 -7.71
CA ASN A 70 6.08 1.50 -6.82
C ASN A 70 7.62 1.63 -6.89
N TYR A 71 8.33 0.51 -7.01
CA TYR A 71 9.77 0.50 -7.21
C TYR A 71 10.17 1.14 -8.54
N GLN A 72 9.50 0.77 -9.65
CA GLN A 72 9.77 1.36 -10.96
C GLN A 72 9.52 2.86 -10.98
N ASP A 73 8.43 3.33 -10.37
CA ASP A 73 8.10 4.75 -10.25
C ASP A 73 9.15 5.51 -9.42
N ALA A 74 9.59 4.92 -8.31
CA ALA A 74 10.67 5.48 -7.50
C ALA A 74 11.99 5.58 -8.30
N MET A 75 12.35 4.54 -9.05
CA MET A 75 13.56 4.54 -9.88
C MET A 75 13.48 5.55 -11.03
N ALA A 76 12.29 5.73 -11.63
CA ALA A 76 12.07 6.76 -12.63
C ALA A 76 12.25 8.18 -12.06
N MET A 77 11.77 8.40 -10.83
CA MET A 77 11.95 9.67 -10.12
C MET A 77 13.43 9.92 -9.81
N VAL A 78 14.16 8.92 -9.30
CA VAL A 78 15.61 9.03 -9.03
C VAL A 78 16.40 9.28 -10.31
N ARG A 79 16.03 8.63 -11.42
CA ARG A 79 16.66 8.88 -12.72
C ARG A 79 16.47 10.32 -13.21
N LYS A 80 15.30 10.91 -12.95
CA LYS A 80 14.95 12.26 -13.42
C LYS A 80 15.50 13.37 -12.52
N PHE A 81 15.42 13.19 -11.20
CA PHE A 81 15.72 14.24 -10.21
C PHE A 81 16.98 13.97 -9.40
N GLY A 82 17.62 12.80 -9.57
CA GLY A 82 18.79 12.39 -8.81
C GLY A 82 18.44 11.65 -7.51
N LYS A 83 19.46 11.42 -6.68
CA LYS A 83 19.29 10.75 -5.39
C LYS A 83 18.36 11.54 -4.46
N PRO A 84 17.58 10.89 -3.60
CA PRO A 84 16.81 11.60 -2.58
C PRO A 84 17.74 12.23 -1.54
N ASP A 85 17.37 13.40 -1.03
CA ASP A 85 18.07 14.06 0.07
C ASP A 85 17.47 13.74 1.44
N LEU A 86 16.17 13.41 1.48
CA LEU A 86 15.45 13.06 2.70
C LEU A 86 14.80 11.67 2.62
N PHE A 87 14.92 10.95 3.72
CA PHE A 87 14.19 9.73 4.02
C PHE A 87 13.53 9.89 5.38
N LEU A 88 12.20 9.96 5.43
CA LEU A 88 11.45 10.14 6.67
C LEU A 88 10.51 8.96 6.87
N THR A 89 10.43 8.54 8.14
CA THR A 89 9.46 7.57 8.61
C THR A 89 8.46 8.27 9.52
N PHE A 90 7.18 8.15 9.19
CA PHE A 90 6.10 8.65 10.02
C PHE A 90 5.29 7.45 10.52
N THR A 91 5.18 7.32 11.84
CA THR A 91 4.53 6.18 12.50
C THR A 91 3.36 6.70 13.32
N CYS A 92 2.22 6.01 13.24
CA CYS A 92 1.07 6.36 14.07
C CYS A 92 1.36 6.13 15.56
N ASN A 93 0.85 7.02 16.41
CA ASN A 93 0.86 6.83 17.85
C ASN A 93 -0.57 6.77 18.37
N THR A 94 -0.97 5.64 18.95
CA THR A 94 -2.32 5.43 19.50
C THR A 94 -2.63 6.31 20.70
N SER A 95 -1.62 6.93 21.31
CA SER A 95 -1.76 7.84 22.45
C SER A 95 -1.98 9.31 22.04
N TRP A 96 -2.16 9.60 20.75
CA TRP A 96 -2.54 10.95 20.31
C TRP A 96 -3.86 11.39 20.92
N SER A 97 -3.93 12.64 21.37
CA SER A 97 -5.12 13.17 22.05
C SER A 97 -6.33 13.17 21.13
N GLU A 98 -6.16 13.36 19.83
CA GLU A 98 -7.24 13.28 18.85
C GLU A 98 -7.87 11.88 18.77
N ILE A 99 -7.07 10.83 18.97
CA ILE A 99 -7.55 9.44 19.04
C ILE A 99 -8.29 9.24 20.36
N LEU A 100 -7.65 9.57 21.49
CA LEU A 100 -8.22 9.36 22.82
C LEU A 100 -9.52 10.15 23.04
N ASN A 101 -9.58 11.40 22.56
CA ASN A 101 -10.76 12.24 22.65
C ASN A 101 -11.92 11.76 21.77
N SER A 102 -11.63 10.94 20.76
CA SER A 102 -12.64 10.34 19.88
C SER A 102 -13.18 9.02 20.43
N MET A 103 -12.64 8.51 21.54
CA MET A 103 -13.10 7.28 22.17
C MET A 103 -14.31 7.54 23.06
N GLU A 104 -15.31 6.67 22.98
CA GLU A 104 -16.51 6.72 23.81
C GLU A 104 -16.46 5.63 24.89
N GLY A 105 -16.60 6.03 26.16
CA GLY A 105 -16.68 5.10 27.28
C GLY A 105 -15.38 4.32 27.52
N VAL A 106 -15.45 2.99 27.43
CA VAL A 106 -14.35 2.05 27.73
C VAL A 106 -13.69 1.49 26.46
N GLN A 107 -13.95 2.10 25.29
CA GLN A 107 -13.32 1.68 24.03
C GLN A 107 -11.81 1.91 24.09
N ARG A 108 -11.04 0.91 23.63
CA ARG A 108 -9.60 1.08 23.45
C ARG A 108 -9.32 1.50 22.01
N PRO A 109 -8.22 2.23 21.76
CA PRO A 109 -7.81 2.57 20.39
C PRO A 109 -7.71 1.34 19.48
N GLU A 110 -7.23 0.22 20.02
CA GLU A 110 -7.14 -1.07 19.32
C GLU A 110 -8.49 -1.56 18.76
N ASP A 111 -9.60 -1.16 19.37
CA ASP A 111 -10.93 -1.59 18.94
C ASP A 111 -11.49 -0.71 17.80
N ARG A 112 -10.80 0.40 17.44
CA ARG A 112 -11.26 1.43 16.50
C ARG A 112 -10.20 1.82 15.46
N PRO A 113 -9.78 0.88 14.58
CA PRO A 113 -8.83 1.16 13.50
C PRO A 113 -9.29 2.28 12.58
N ASP A 114 -10.60 2.46 12.40
CA ASP A 114 -11.18 3.54 11.60
C ASP A 114 -10.82 4.93 12.14
N ILE A 115 -10.82 5.11 13.47
CA ILE A 115 -10.42 6.37 14.10
C ILE A 115 -8.92 6.56 13.95
N ILE A 116 -8.13 5.51 14.22
CA ILE A 116 -6.66 5.60 14.15
C ILE A 116 -6.23 6.00 12.73
N VAL A 117 -6.74 5.32 11.70
CA VAL A 117 -6.43 5.62 10.30
C VAL A 117 -6.85 7.03 9.91
N ARG A 118 -7.99 7.53 10.41
CA ARG A 118 -8.44 8.90 10.14
C ARG A 118 -7.51 9.93 10.77
N VAL A 119 -7.15 9.77 12.04
CA VAL A 119 -6.22 10.69 12.73
C VAL A 119 -4.84 10.65 12.08
N PHE A 120 -4.35 9.44 11.78
CA PHE A 120 -3.11 9.23 11.06
C PHE A 120 -3.08 10.00 9.73
N ASN A 121 -4.12 9.88 8.91
CA ASN A 121 -4.22 10.59 7.64
C ASN A 121 -4.28 12.12 7.81
N MET A 122 -4.93 12.62 8.87
CA MET A 122 -4.94 14.06 9.16
C MET A 122 -3.54 14.57 9.50
N LYS A 123 -2.82 13.89 10.40
CA LYS A 123 -1.45 14.24 10.78
C LYS A 123 -0.46 14.12 9.62
N LEU A 124 -0.64 13.10 8.77
CA LEU A 124 0.18 12.95 7.58
C LEU A 124 -0.01 14.12 6.60
N LYS A 125 -1.25 14.56 6.37
CA LYS A 125 -1.52 15.71 5.50
C LYS A 125 -0.89 16.99 6.02
N GLU A 126 -0.98 17.21 7.34
CA GLU A 126 -0.33 18.34 8.01
C GLU A 126 1.20 18.31 7.79
N LEU A 127 1.83 17.15 8.02
CA LEU A 127 3.27 16.98 7.77
C LEU A 127 3.65 17.25 6.30
N LEU A 128 2.86 16.75 5.34
CA LEU A 128 3.12 16.99 3.92
C LEU A 128 2.95 18.46 3.54
N GLU A 129 1.99 19.15 4.15
CA GLU A 129 1.76 20.58 3.97
C GLU A 129 2.95 21.40 4.51
N ASP A 130 3.47 21.05 5.68
CA ASP A 130 4.67 21.69 6.24
C ASP A 130 5.90 21.50 5.35
N ILE A 131 6.12 20.27 4.88
CA ILE A 131 7.27 19.95 4.02
C ILE A 131 7.15 20.62 2.66
N CYS A 132 5.99 20.49 1.99
CA CYS A 132 5.84 20.87 0.59
C CYS A 132 5.42 22.32 0.38
N LYS A 133 4.62 22.89 1.29
CA LYS A 133 4.11 24.27 1.17
C LYS A 133 4.84 25.24 2.07
N HIS A 134 5.01 24.89 3.34
CA HIS A 134 5.74 25.75 4.28
C HIS A 134 7.26 25.65 4.11
N GLY A 135 7.75 24.63 3.39
CA GLY A 135 9.14 24.53 2.98
C GLY A 135 10.10 24.38 4.17
N ILE A 136 9.68 23.67 5.23
CA ILE A 136 10.48 23.51 6.46
C ILE A 136 11.86 22.85 6.21
N PHE A 137 12.01 22.14 5.08
CA PHE A 137 13.28 21.56 4.61
C PHE A 137 13.75 22.16 3.28
N GLY A 138 13.23 23.32 2.89
CA GLY A 138 13.46 23.94 1.59
C GLY A 138 12.44 23.51 0.52
N THR A 139 12.73 23.87 -0.73
CA THR A 139 11.84 23.61 -1.87
C THR A 139 11.84 22.13 -2.28
N VAL A 140 10.65 21.53 -2.32
CA VAL A 140 10.47 20.15 -2.75
C VAL A 140 10.33 20.08 -4.28
N LEU A 141 11.30 19.48 -4.96
CA LEU A 141 11.25 19.27 -6.42
C LEU A 141 10.39 18.05 -6.81
N ALA A 142 10.47 16.98 -6.03
CA ALA A 142 9.70 15.77 -6.21
C ALA A 142 9.64 15.00 -4.88
N TYR A 143 8.53 14.30 -4.64
CA TYR A 143 8.39 13.40 -3.51
C TYR A 143 7.60 12.16 -3.92
N ILE A 144 7.93 11.04 -3.29
CA ILE A 144 7.18 9.80 -3.35
C ILE A 144 7.01 9.28 -1.92
N TYR A 145 5.82 8.80 -1.61
CA TYR A 145 5.52 8.17 -0.33
C TYR A 145 4.69 6.90 -0.53
N ALA A 146 4.84 5.96 0.38
CA ALA A 146 4.01 4.78 0.50
C ALA A 146 3.40 4.75 1.91
N ILE A 147 2.14 4.36 1.99
CA ILE A 147 1.43 4.08 3.24
C ILE A 147 1.25 2.57 3.30
N GLU A 148 1.78 1.96 4.34
CA GLU A 148 1.52 0.56 4.69
C GLU A 148 0.38 0.53 5.73
N PHE A 149 -0.52 -0.46 5.59
CA PHE A 149 -1.58 -0.82 6.53
C PHE A 149 -1.43 -2.30 6.87
#